data_AF-A0A174WZB5-F1
#
_entry.id   AF-A0A174WZB5-F1
#
_cell.length_a   1.000
_cell.length_b   1.000
_cell.length_c   1.000
_cell.angle_alpha   90.00
_cell.angle_beta   90.00
_cell.angle_gamma   90.00
#
_symmetry.space_group_name_H-M   'P 1'
#
loop_
_entity.id
_entity.type
_entity.pdbx_description
1 polymer ?
#
loop_
_entity_poly.entity_id
_entity_poly.type
_entity_poly.pdbx_seq_one_letter_code
_entity_poly.pdbx_strand_id
1 'polypeptide(L)'
;MDMHRNRNNSFVGLSPLVLFLSSYIPLFGLIALRQFYNNLIYLNWSGFNKPAIICFLSKFGISVLCLIIIVFGLIGTYFVFRFIEKDSSNGATIEIKDISSLNDEPIAYLATYIVSIMFQDYSNIADVVTVLILISASE
;
A
#
# COMPACT_ATOMS: atom_id res chain seq x y z
N MET A 1 34.27 10.74 -26.32
CA MET A 1 32.84 11.06 -26.57
C MET A 1 32.11 10.07 -25.71
N ASP A 2 32.01 10.39 -24.42
CA ASP A 2 31.93 9.37 -23.39
C ASP A 2 30.48 9.18 -23.01
N MET A 3 30.00 8.00 -23.38
CA MET A 3 28.65 7.52 -23.18
C MET A 3 28.39 7.42 -21.67
N HIS A 4 27.58 8.33 -21.12
CA HIS A 4 27.03 8.24 -19.77
C HIS A 4 26.24 6.94 -19.64
N ARG A 5 26.93 5.86 -19.27
CA ARG A 5 26.34 4.56 -18.98
C ARG A 5 25.58 4.69 -17.68
N ASN A 6 24.28 4.94 -17.80
CA ASN A 6 23.32 4.96 -16.70
C ASN A 6 23.42 3.61 -15.98
N ARG A 7 24.09 3.56 -14.83
CA ARG A 7 24.12 2.36 -13.98
C ARG A 7 22.79 2.32 -13.25
N ASN A 8 21.82 1.70 -13.90
CA ASN A 8 20.57 1.33 -13.27
C ASN A 8 20.92 0.21 -12.28
N ASN A 9 21.13 0.56 -11.01
CA ASN A 9 21.19 -0.44 -9.95
C ASN A 9 19.78 -1.03 -9.84
N SER A 10 19.51 -2.10 -10.59
CA SER A 10 18.23 -2.78 -10.51
C SER A 10 18.12 -3.39 -9.12
N PHE A 11 17.12 -2.96 -8.37
CA PHE A 11 16.71 -3.64 -7.15
C PHE A 11 16.35 -5.09 -7.50
N VAL A 12 17.16 -6.04 -7.07
CA VAL A 12 17.01 -7.46 -7.41
C VAL A 12 15.97 -8.10 -6.47
N GLY A 13 14.99 -8.81 -7.03
CA GLY A 13 14.06 -9.63 -6.25
C GLY A 13 12.83 -8.88 -5.73
N LEU A 14 12.52 -9.02 -4.43
CA LEU A 14 11.29 -8.53 -3.79
C LEU A 14 11.32 -7.05 -3.40
N SER A 15 12.47 -6.39 -3.46
CA SER A 15 12.64 -5.00 -3.01
C SER A 15 11.74 -3.98 -3.74
N PRO A 16 11.53 -4.05 -5.08
CA PRO A 16 10.58 -3.16 -5.76
C PRO A 16 9.14 -3.36 -5.30
N LEU A 17 8.72 -4.62 -5.08
CA LEU A 17 7.38 -4.97 -4.62
C LEU A 17 7.12 -4.42 -3.22
N VAL A 18 8.10 -4.56 -2.32
CA VAL A 18 8.02 -4.04 -0.96
C VAL A 18 7.92 -2.51 -0.94
N LEU A 19 8.74 -1.83 -1.75
CA LEU A 19 8.69 -0.37 -1.87
C LEU A 19 7.36 0.09 -2.49
N PHE A 20 6.86 -0.63 -3.49
CA PHE A 20 5.53 -0.39 -4.07
C PHE A 20 4.44 -0.52 -3.00
N LEU A 21 4.39 -1.65 -2.26
CA LEU A 21 3.44 -1.86 -1.17
C LEU A 21 3.51 -0.77 -0.11
N SER A 22 4.72 -0.29 0.18
CA SER A 22 4.94 0.78 1.16
C SER A 22 4.33 2.12 0.73
N SER A 23 4.38 2.45 -0.56
CA SER A 23 3.80 3.68 -1.11
C SER A 23 2.28 3.73 -0.99
N TYR A 24 1.61 2.58 -0.98
CA TYR A 24 0.15 2.48 -0.82
C TYR A 24 -0.31 2.32 0.65
N ILE A 25 0.61 2.34 1.64
CA ILE A 25 0.26 2.30 3.07
C ILE A 25 -0.81 3.36 3.44
N PRO A 26 -0.72 4.63 3.00
CA PRO A 26 -1.73 5.63 3.30
C PRO A 26 -3.12 5.24 2.76
N LEU A 27 -3.18 4.65 1.57
CA LEU A 27 -4.41 4.19 0.94
C LEU A 27 -5.05 3.04 1.73
N PHE A 28 -4.25 2.03 2.08
CA PHE A 28 -4.70 0.91 2.90
C PHE A 28 -5.17 1.38 4.29
N GLY A 29 -4.50 2.38 4.87
CA GLY A 29 -4.89 3.00 6.13
C GLY A 29 -6.26 3.69 6.05
N LEU A 30 -6.52 4.44 4.97
CA LEU A 30 -7.81 5.09 4.73
C LEU A 30 -8.94 4.07 4.54
N ILE A 31 -8.69 3.00 3.78
CA ILE A 31 -9.67 1.92 3.58
C ILE A 31 -9.99 1.24 4.92
N ALA A 32 -8.98 0.92 5.72
CA ALA A 32 -9.16 0.31 7.04
C ALA A 32 -9.96 1.22 7.97
N LEU A 33 -9.58 2.50 8.08
CA LEU A 33 -10.24 3.48 8.96
C LEU A 33 -11.72 3.68 8.59
N ARG A 34 -12.02 3.73 7.29
CA ARG A 34 -13.40 3.84 6.81
C ARG A 34 -14.22 2.57 7.09
N GLN A 35 -13.64 1.39 6.89
CA GLN A 35 -14.29 0.13 7.23
C GLN A 35 -14.60 0.03 8.72
N PHE A 36 -13.70 0.51 9.59
CA PHE A 36 -14.00 0.63 11.01
C PHE A 36 -15.14 1.60 11.28
N TYR A 37 -15.12 2.80 10.69
CA TYR A 37 -16.15 3.82 10.90
C TYR A 37 -17.55 3.34 10.48
N ASN A 38 -17.67 2.71 9.31
CA ASN A 38 -18.95 2.24 8.79
C ASN A 38 -19.52 1.05 9.58
N ASN A 39 -18.65 0.23 10.18
CA ASN A 39 -19.06 -0.99 10.87
C ASN A 39 -18.97 -0.90 12.40
N LEU A 40 -18.86 0.30 12.98
CA LEU A 40 -18.81 0.52 14.44
C LEU A 40 -19.97 -0.18 15.19
N ILE A 41 -21.15 -0.22 14.56
CA ILE A 41 -22.36 -0.86 15.13
C ILE A 41 -22.19 -2.38 15.28
N TYR A 42 -21.37 -3.01 14.43
CA TYR A 42 -21.06 -4.44 14.49
C TYR A 42 -19.89 -4.74 15.44
N LEU A 43 -19.24 -3.71 15.99
CA LEU A 43 -18.15 -3.82 16.96
C LEU A 43 -18.69 -4.00 18.39
N ASN A 44 -19.72 -4.84 18.54
CA ASN A 44 -20.26 -5.22 19.83
C ASN A 44 -19.76 -6.62 20.17
N TRP A 45 -19.04 -6.74 21.27
CA TRP A 45 -18.51 -8.03 21.72
C TRP A 45 -19.67 -8.91 22.22
N SER A 46 -20.24 -9.73 21.34
CA SER A 46 -21.33 -10.67 21.65
C SER A 46 -20.82 -12.10 21.95
N GLY A 47 -19.50 -12.28 22.09
CA GLY A 47 -18.86 -13.57 22.37
C GLY A 47 -18.42 -14.34 21.12
N PHE A 48 -17.77 -15.49 21.31
CA PHE A 48 -17.28 -16.35 20.23
C PHE A 48 -18.35 -17.31 19.75
N ASN A 49 -19.23 -16.84 18.86
CA ASN A 49 -20.22 -17.67 18.19
C ASN A 49 -19.89 -17.78 16.68
N LYS A 50 -20.24 -18.91 16.04
CA LYS A 50 -20.03 -19.10 14.59
C LYS A 50 -20.60 -17.96 13.72
N PRO A 51 -21.85 -17.48 13.92
CA PRO A 51 -22.37 -16.33 13.20
C PRO A 51 -21.61 -15.03 13.48
N ALA A 52 -21.05 -14.86 14.68
CA ALA A 52 -20.25 -13.68 15.01
C ALA A 52 -18.92 -13.66 14.24
N ILE A 53 -18.28 -14.83 14.07
CA ILE A 53 -17.06 -14.97 13.25
C ILE A 53 -17.34 -14.66 11.78
N ILE A 54 -18.46 -15.16 11.23
CA ILE A 54 -18.86 -14.90 9.85
C ILE A 54 -19.19 -13.41 9.64
N CYS A 55 -19.90 -12.79 10.60
CA CYS A 55 -20.19 -11.36 10.58
C CYS A 55 -18.90 -10.53 10.64
N PHE A 56 -17.97 -10.90 11.52
CA PHE A 56 -16.67 -10.25 11.63
C PHE A 56 -15.87 -10.36 10.33
N LEU A 57 -15.80 -11.55 9.72
CA LEU A 57 -15.06 -11.74 8.47
C LEU A 57 -15.69 -10.96 7.30
N SER A 58 -17.02 -10.92 7.23
CA SER A 58 -17.73 -10.17 6.18
C SER A 58 -17.61 -8.66 6.32
N LYS A 59 -17.50 -8.11 7.54
CA LYS A 59 -17.47 -6.66 7.78
C LYS A 59 -16.08 -6.09 8.03
N PHE A 60 -15.18 -6.86 8.64
CA PHE A 60 -13.83 -6.41 8.99
C PHE A 60 -12.73 -7.15 8.23
N GLY A 61 -13.04 -8.18 7.44
CA GLY A 61 -12.03 -9.00 6.75
C GLY A 61 -11.10 -8.17 5.85
N ILE A 62 -11.64 -7.20 5.12
CA ILE A 62 -10.86 -6.30 4.25
C ILE A 62 -9.97 -5.37 5.08
N SER A 63 -10.49 -4.84 6.19
CA SER A 63 -9.70 -4.00 7.10
C SER A 63 -8.53 -4.78 7.73
N VAL A 64 -8.77 -6.04 8.14
CA VAL A 64 -7.74 -6.94 8.67
C VAL A 64 -6.68 -7.23 7.61
N LEU A 65 -7.09 -7.51 6.37
CA LEU A 65 -6.17 -7.74 5.26
C LEU A 65 -5.31 -6.50 4.98
N CYS A 66 -5.92 -5.31 4.91
CA CYS A 66 -5.22 -4.04 4.75
C CYS A 66 -4.19 -3.81 5.87
N LEU A 67 -4.55 -4.09 7.13
CA LEU A 67 -3.61 -3.98 8.25
C LEU A 67 -2.42 -4.95 8.13
N ILE A 68 -2.66 -6.19 7.68
CA ILE A 68 -1.59 -7.16 7.45
C ILE A 68 -0.63 -6.67 6.36
N ILE A 69 -1.17 -6.14 5.25
CA ILE A 69 -0.37 -5.56 4.16
C ILE A 69 0.46 -4.38 4.66
N ILE A 70 -0.12 -3.48 5.48
CA ILE A 70 0.60 -2.34 6.05
C ILE A 70 1.78 -2.82 6.90
N VAL A 71 1.57 -3.77 7.80
CA VAL A 71 2.63 -4.33 8.66
C VAL A 71 3.73 -4.97 7.82
N PHE A 72 3.35 -5.76 6.81
CA PHE A 72 4.31 -6.39 5.92
C PHE A 72 5.12 -5.36 5.10
N GLY A 73 4.46 -4.32 4.58
CA GLY A 73 5.09 -3.22 3.86
C GLY A 73 6.10 -2.46 4.73
N LEU A 74 5.74 -2.15 5.97
CA LEU A 74 6.64 -1.48 6.93
C LEU A 74 7.87 -2.33 7.26
N ILE A 75 7.66 -3.62 7.58
CA ILE A 75 8.76 -4.54 7.89
C ILE A 75 9.67 -4.72 6.68
N GLY A 76 9.09 -4.94 5.50
CA GLY A 76 9.85 -5.09 4.27
C GLY A 76 10.67 -3.84 3.98
N THR A 77 10.09 -2.65 4.13
CA THR A 77 10.78 -1.38 3.89
C THR A 77 11.97 -1.22 4.83
N TYR A 78 11.79 -1.54 6.11
CA TYR A 78 12.88 -1.56 7.08
C TYR A 78 14.02 -2.49 6.67
N PHE A 79 13.70 -3.70 6.18
CA PHE A 79 14.71 -4.62 5.66
C PHE A 79 15.42 -4.09 4.42
N VAL A 80 14.69 -3.52 3.44
CA VAL A 80 15.28 -2.97 2.22
C VAL A 80 16.28 -1.86 2.55
N PHE A 81 15.92 -0.90 3.39
CA PHE A 81 16.83 0.16 3.83
C PHE A 81 18.06 -0.39 4.55
N ARG A 82 17.87 -1.38 5.43
CA ARG A 82 18.97 -2.01 6.18
C ARG A 82 19.94 -2.79 5.28
N PHE A 83 19.46 -3.41 4.20
CA PHE A 83 20.32 -4.10 3.23
C PHE A 83 21.11 -3.10 2.39
N ILE A 84 20.50 -1.99 1.96
CA ILE A 84 21.20 -0.91 1.24
C ILE A 84 22.35 -0.35 2.07
N GLU A 85 22.14 -0.12 3.37
CA GLU A 85 23.16 0.42 4.26
C GLU A 85 24.32 -0.56 4.50
N LYS A 86 24.04 -1.87 4.49
CA LYS A 86 25.03 -2.93 4.72
C LYS A 86 25.94 -3.18 3.49
N ASP A 87 25.42 -3.01 2.27
CA ASP A 87 26.18 -3.18 1.01
C ASP A 87 27.00 -1.93 0.61
N SER A 88 27.01 -0.88 1.45
CA SER A 88 27.74 0.38 1.20
C SER A 88 29.27 0.27 1.19
N SER A 89 29.85 -0.92 1.37
CA SER A 89 31.31 -1.12 1.38
C SER A 89 31.99 -0.87 0.02
N ASN A 90 31.23 -0.79 -1.08
CA ASN A 90 31.76 -0.58 -2.43
C ASN A 90 31.01 0.50 -3.25
N GLY A 91 30.22 1.35 -2.60
CA GLY A 91 29.42 2.38 -3.26
C GLY A 91 30.19 3.70 -3.38
N ALA A 92 30.39 4.19 -4.60
CA ALA A 92 30.77 5.59 -4.78
C ALA A 92 29.74 6.48 -4.06
N THR A 93 30.21 7.44 -3.25
CA THR A 93 29.35 8.41 -2.59
C THR A 93 28.67 9.27 -3.66
N ILE A 94 27.43 8.91 -3.99
CA ILE A 94 26.57 9.71 -4.87
C ILE A 94 25.86 10.73 -3.98
N GLU A 95 26.28 11.99 -4.11
CA GLU A 95 25.58 13.11 -3.49
C GLU A 95 24.25 13.31 -4.24
N ILE A 96 23.14 13.10 -3.55
CA ILE A 96 21.80 13.36 -4.09
C ILE A 96 21.66 14.87 -4.23
N LYS A 97 21.95 15.38 -5.43
CA LYS A 97 22.00 16.82 -5.72
C LYS A 97 20.61 17.46 -5.77
N ASP A 98 19.60 16.67 -6.15
CA ASP A 98 18.23 17.12 -6.21
C ASP A 98 17.25 15.94 -6.11
N ILE A 99 16.17 16.14 -5.36
CA ILE A 99 15.04 15.20 -5.29
C ILE A 99 13.88 15.93 -5.95
N SER A 100 13.69 15.71 -7.25
CA SER A 100 12.53 16.27 -7.94
C SER A 100 11.26 15.64 -7.36
N SER A 101 10.35 16.47 -6.89
CA SER A 101 8.95 16.08 -6.66
C SER A 101 8.39 15.42 -7.91
N LEU A 102 7.46 14.48 -7.75
CA LEU A 102 6.56 14.13 -8.85
C LEU A 102 5.86 15.41 -9.33
N ASN A 103 5.72 15.55 -10.65
CA ASN A 103 4.97 16.64 -11.26
C ASN A 103 3.55 16.69 -10.68
N ASP A 104 2.90 17.85 -10.61
CA ASP A 104 1.56 17.98 -9.99
C ASP A 104 0.49 17.07 -10.64
N GLU A 105 0.72 16.69 -11.90
CA GLU A 105 -0.17 15.87 -12.72
C GLU A 105 -0.37 14.43 -12.21
N PRO A 106 0.67 13.60 -11.96
CA PRO A 106 0.52 12.28 -11.33
C PRO A 106 -0.02 12.35 -9.90
N ILE A 107 0.23 13.44 -9.16
CA ILE A 107 -0.36 13.63 -7.82
C ILE A 107 -1.87 13.85 -7.94
N ALA A 108 -2.32 14.69 -8.89
CA ALA A 108 -3.73 14.93 -9.17
C ALA A 108 -4.44 13.66 -9.70
N TYR A 109 -3.76 12.87 -10.54
CA TYR A 109 -4.25 11.58 -11.01
C TYR A 109 -4.47 10.63 -9.83
N LEU A 110 -3.46 10.43 -8.98
CA LEU A 110 -3.56 9.62 -7.77
C LEU A 110 -4.68 10.10 -6.85
N ALA A 111 -4.80 11.41 -6.61
CA ALA A 111 -5.86 11.97 -5.78
C ALA A 111 -7.27 11.62 -6.30
N THR A 112 -7.47 11.65 -7.62
CA THR A 112 -8.76 11.31 -8.25
C THR A 112 -9.14 9.84 -8.03
N TYR A 113 -8.16 8.92 -8.11
CA TYR A 113 -8.39 7.51 -7.78
C TYR A 113 -8.63 7.29 -6.31
N ILE A 114 -7.83 7.92 -5.45
CA ILE A 114 -7.98 7.82 -3.99
C ILE A 114 -9.38 8.27 -3.61
N VAL A 115 -9.88 9.39 -4.15
CA VAL A 115 -11.24 9.89 -3.91
C VAL A 115 -12.29 8.87 -4.33
N SER A 116 -12.17 8.28 -5.53
CA SER A 116 -13.12 7.29 -6.04
C SER A 116 -13.17 6.03 -5.15
N ILE A 117 -12.01 5.55 -4.73
CA ILE A 117 -11.83 4.43 -3.80
C ILE A 117 -12.42 4.78 -2.42
N MET A 118 -12.16 6.00 -1.94
CA MET A 118 -12.66 6.51 -0.65
C MET A 118 -14.17 6.65 -0.54
N PHE A 119 -14.96 6.52 -1.62
CA PHE A 119 -16.42 6.57 -1.56
C PHE A 119 -17.11 5.20 -1.76
N GLN A 120 -16.39 4.13 -2.10
CA GLN A 120 -16.96 2.79 -2.32
C GLN A 120 -17.28 2.00 -1.04
N ASP A 121 -18.39 1.27 -0.99
CA ASP A 121 -18.73 0.45 0.18
C ASP A 121 -18.13 -0.96 0.05
N TYR A 122 -17.05 -1.22 0.77
CA TYR A 122 -16.39 -2.54 0.74
C TYR A 122 -17.14 -3.64 1.48
N SER A 123 -18.31 -3.35 2.05
CA SER A 123 -19.19 -4.39 2.61
C SER A 123 -19.76 -5.31 1.53
N ASN A 124 -19.84 -4.82 0.29
CA ASN A 124 -20.35 -5.58 -0.84
C ASN A 124 -19.19 -6.13 -1.69
N ILE A 125 -19.22 -7.43 -1.94
CA ILE A 125 -18.20 -8.12 -2.76
C ILE A 125 -18.12 -7.53 -4.17
N ALA A 126 -19.23 -7.03 -4.72
CA ALA A 126 -19.24 -6.39 -6.03
C ALA A 126 -18.38 -5.11 -6.06
N ASP A 127 -18.49 -4.27 -5.03
CA ASP A 127 -17.72 -3.03 -4.91
C ASP A 127 -16.22 -3.33 -4.73
N VAL A 128 -15.88 -4.39 -4.00
CA VAL A 128 -14.49 -4.86 -3.86
C VAL A 128 -13.90 -5.29 -5.20
N VAL A 129 -14.67 -6.02 -6.02
CA VAL A 129 -14.24 -6.43 -7.37
C VAL A 129 -14.07 -5.21 -8.27
N THR A 130 -14.96 -4.22 -8.20
CA THR A 130 -14.83 -2.98 -8.98
C THR A 130 -13.57 -2.20 -8.62
N VAL A 131 -13.22 -2.09 -7.33
CA VAL A 131 -11.97 -1.45 -6.89
C VAL A 131 -10.75 -2.19 -7.40
N LEU A 132 -10.75 -3.52 -7.33
CA LEU A 132 -9.63 -4.34 -7.82
C LEU A 132 -9.41 -4.13 -9.32
N ILE A 133 -10.49 -4.05 -10.11
CA ILE A 133 -10.42 -3.76 -11.55
C ILE A 133 -9.89 -2.35 -11.79
N LEU A 134 -10.36 -1.35 -11.04
CA LEU A 134 -9.87 0.04 -11.15
C LEU A 134 -8.37 0.16 -10.87
N ILE A 135 -7.90 -0.50 -9.81
CA ILE A 135 -6.46 -0.49 -9.45
C ILE A 135 -5.65 -1.20 -10.55
N SER A 136 -6.13 -2.34 -11.05
CA SER A 136 -5.46 -3.10 -12.11
C SER A 136 -5.43 -2.36 -13.46
N ALA A 137 -6.41 -1.49 -13.72
CA ALA A 137 -6.48 -0.66 -14.92
C ALA A 137 -5.67 0.64 -14.80
N SER A 138 -5.21 0.98 -13.59
CA SER A 138 -4.39 2.17 -13.32
C SER A 138 -2.88 1.92 -13.35
N GLU A 139 -2.46 0.66 -13.57
CA GLU A 139 -1.11 0.27 -14.01
C GLU A 139 -0.95 0.45 -15.52
#